data_AF-A0A920VHX8-F1
#
_entry.id   AF-A0A920VHX8-F1
#
_cell.length_a   1.000
_cell.length_b   1.000
_cell.length_c   1.000
_cell.angle_alpha   90.00
_cell.angle_beta   90.00
_cell.angle_gamma   90.00
#
_symmetry.space_group_name_H-M   'P 1'
#
loop_
_entity.id
_entity.type
_entity.pdbx_description
1 polymer ?
#
loop_
_entity_poly.entity_id
_entity_poly.type
_entity_poly.pdbx_seq_one_letter_code
_entity_poly.pdbx_strand_id
1 'polypeptide(L)'
;MGQDLCHELDLADELVSPSARQASLWLDGTLRPLPTPNVLGIPLDPATVADGLLEPEDLRLVAGDGIPAMALEPGADASVGSVVRACVGNQVFERLVDPLLGGVNAGRADDLSCAVMAPQLLGAARSPDGMLAGLRPPSLEPIPPHRCSAPRGAAWNA
;
A
#
# COMPACT_ATOMS: atom_id res chain seq x y z
N MET A 1 -19.98 10.34 1.40
CA MET A 1 -20.03 11.44 0.40
C MET A 1 -20.56 11.00 -0.97
N GLY A 2 -20.13 9.87 -1.56
CA GLY A 2 -20.75 9.37 -2.81
C GLY A 2 -22.00 8.52 -2.59
N GLN A 3 -21.97 7.62 -1.60
CA GLN A 3 -23.12 6.75 -1.27
C GLN A 3 -24.32 7.53 -0.73
N ASP A 4 -24.09 8.57 0.08
CA ASP A 4 -25.15 9.43 0.61
C ASP A 4 -25.96 10.07 -0.52
N LEU A 5 -25.29 10.52 -1.59
CA LEU A 5 -25.95 11.06 -2.78
C LEU A 5 -26.78 9.98 -3.51
N CYS A 6 -26.27 8.74 -3.59
CA CYS A 6 -27.06 7.63 -4.15
C CYS A 6 -28.31 7.32 -3.29
N HIS A 7 -28.21 7.45 -1.96
CA HIS A 7 -29.37 7.33 -1.07
C HIS A 7 -30.38 8.47 -1.28
N GLU A 8 -29.92 9.72 -1.43
CA GLU A 8 -30.79 10.88 -1.67
C GLU A 8 -31.51 10.82 -3.02
N LEU A 9 -30.95 10.10 -4.00
CA LEU A 9 -31.52 9.92 -5.34
C LEU A 9 -32.31 8.60 -5.50
N ASP A 10 -32.55 7.86 -4.42
CA ASP A 10 -33.21 6.54 -4.43
C ASP A 10 -32.50 5.47 -5.32
N LEU A 11 -31.18 5.59 -5.49
CA LEU A 11 -30.33 4.65 -6.25
C LEU A 11 -29.60 3.63 -5.36
N ALA A 12 -29.89 3.59 -4.07
CA ALA A 12 -29.17 2.75 -3.10
C ALA A 12 -29.23 1.26 -3.45
N ASP A 13 -30.37 0.80 -3.95
CA ASP A 13 -30.59 -0.61 -4.31
C ASP A 13 -29.85 -1.02 -5.60
N GLU A 14 -29.32 -0.06 -6.36
CA GLU A 14 -28.50 -0.30 -7.56
C GLU A 14 -27.00 -0.38 -7.26
N LEU A 15 -26.58 -0.04 -6.04
CA LEU A 15 -25.17 -0.09 -5.65
C LEU A 15 -24.67 -1.53 -5.58
N VAL A 16 -23.64 -1.83 -6.36
CA VAL A 16 -22.96 -3.12 -6.37
C VAL A 16 -21.51 -2.98 -5.91
N SER A 17 -21.05 -3.94 -5.11
CA SER A 17 -19.65 -4.00 -4.70
C SER A 17 -18.78 -4.57 -5.83
N PRO A 18 -17.61 -3.97 -6.10
CA PRO A 18 -16.64 -4.55 -7.03
C PRO A 18 -16.27 -5.99 -6.63
N SER A 19 -16.26 -6.91 -7.59
CA SER A 19 -15.98 -8.34 -7.36
C SER A 19 -14.53 -8.76 -7.66
N ALA A 20 -13.74 -7.87 -8.26
CA ALA A 20 -12.36 -8.14 -8.63
C ALA A 20 -11.52 -8.46 -7.38
N ARG A 21 -10.83 -9.61 -7.40
CA ARG A 21 -10.05 -10.10 -6.25
C ARG A 21 -8.61 -9.61 -6.22
N GLN A 22 -8.00 -9.32 -7.36
CA GLN A 22 -6.59 -8.96 -7.45
C GLN A 22 -6.29 -8.10 -8.68
N ALA A 23 -5.40 -7.11 -8.51
CA ALA A 23 -4.86 -6.31 -9.60
C ALA A 23 -3.63 -7.00 -10.22
N SER A 24 -3.42 -6.79 -11.52
CA SER A 24 -2.27 -7.31 -12.28
C SER A 24 -1.68 -6.22 -13.16
N LEU A 25 -0.38 -6.33 -13.43
CA LEU A 25 0.39 -5.48 -14.31
C LEU A 25 0.70 -6.24 -15.60
N TRP A 26 0.63 -5.56 -16.74
CA TRP A 26 1.11 -6.11 -18.00
C TRP A 26 2.58 -5.73 -18.18
N LEU A 27 3.48 -6.70 -17.98
CA LEU A 27 4.92 -6.50 -18.02
C LEU A 27 5.57 -7.60 -18.87
N ASP A 28 6.51 -7.19 -19.73
CA ASP A 28 7.28 -8.09 -20.59
C ASP A 28 6.42 -9.09 -21.39
N GLY A 29 5.26 -8.61 -21.87
CA GLY A 29 4.32 -9.43 -22.66
C GLY A 29 3.49 -10.43 -21.85
N THR A 30 3.45 -10.30 -20.52
CA THR A 30 2.70 -11.20 -19.63
C THR A 30 1.92 -10.45 -18.56
N LEU A 31 0.78 -11.02 -18.11
CA LEU A 31 0.09 -10.52 -16.92
C LEU A 31 0.80 -11.03 -15.66
N ARG A 32 1.25 -10.11 -14.82
CA ARG A 32 1.93 -10.37 -13.55
C ARG A 32 1.06 -9.85 -12.42
N PRO A 33 0.67 -10.68 -11.44
CA PRO A 33 -0.12 -10.21 -10.30
C PRO A 33 0.65 -9.15 -9.50
N LEU A 34 -0.06 -8.16 -8.98
CA LEU A 34 0.55 -7.16 -8.10
C LEU A 34 0.92 -7.83 -6.76
N PRO A 35 2.15 -7.62 -6.24
CA PRO A 35 2.56 -8.15 -4.94
C PRO A 35 1.60 -7.72 -3.84
N THR A 36 1.30 -8.60 -2.89
CA THR A 36 0.39 -8.33 -1.78
C THR A 36 1.01 -8.82 -0.47
N PRO A 37 1.08 -7.99 0.60
CA PRO A 37 0.51 -6.65 0.70
C PRO A 37 1.36 -5.56 0.03
N ASN A 38 0.68 -4.53 -0.50
CA ASN A 38 1.31 -3.34 -1.08
C ASN A 38 0.54 -2.07 -0.70
N VAL A 39 1.20 -0.91 -0.81
CA VAL A 39 0.56 0.41 -0.76
C VAL A 39 0.85 1.12 -2.08
N LEU A 40 -0.20 1.39 -2.86
CA LEU A 40 -0.09 2.05 -4.16
C LEU A 40 0.98 1.42 -5.07
N GLY A 41 1.08 0.09 -5.07
CA GLY A 41 2.02 -0.67 -5.89
C GLY A 41 3.38 -0.91 -5.25
N ILE A 42 3.70 -0.24 -4.13
CA ILE A 42 4.94 -0.45 -3.38
C ILE A 42 4.79 -1.71 -2.52
N PRO A 43 5.56 -2.79 -2.76
CA PRO A 43 5.47 -4.00 -1.95
C PRO A 43 5.90 -3.73 -0.50
N LEU A 44 5.16 -4.25 0.47
CA LEU A 44 5.52 -4.12 1.89
C LEU A 44 6.40 -5.28 2.37
N ASP A 45 6.38 -6.41 1.66
CA ASP A 45 7.19 -7.60 1.93
C ASP A 45 7.89 -8.06 0.65
N PRO A 46 9.23 -8.04 0.58
CA PRO A 46 9.96 -8.50 -0.60
C PRO A 46 9.70 -9.97 -0.96
N ALA A 47 9.32 -10.83 0.00
CA ALA A 47 9.01 -12.23 -0.27
C ALA A 47 7.74 -12.43 -1.11
N THR A 48 6.90 -11.39 -1.23
CA THR A 48 5.67 -11.40 -2.02
C THR A 48 5.89 -11.01 -3.48
N VAL A 49 7.10 -10.54 -3.81
CA VAL A 49 7.49 -10.15 -5.16
C VAL A 49 7.88 -11.40 -5.93
N ALA A 50 7.15 -11.70 -7.01
CA ALA A 50 7.45 -12.85 -7.85
C ALA A 50 8.79 -12.70 -8.58
N ASP A 51 9.48 -13.83 -8.81
CA ASP A 51 10.79 -13.86 -9.48
C ASP A 51 10.81 -13.10 -10.81
N GLY A 52 11.85 -12.30 -11.03
CA GLY A 52 12.02 -11.48 -12.24
C GLY A 52 11.04 -10.31 -12.36
N LEU A 53 10.21 -10.03 -11.35
CA LEU A 53 9.44 -8.79 -11.30
C LEU A 53 10.32 -7.61 -10.93
N LEU A 54 11.23 -7.83 -9.97
CA LEU A 54 12.27 -6.90 -9.55
C LEU A 54 13.64 -7.56 -9.55
N GLU A 55 14.69 -6.77 -9.74
CA GLU A 55 16.09 -7.16 -9.64
C GLU A 55 16.50 -7.32 -8.16
N PRO A 56 17.54 -8.13 -7.87
CA PRO A 56 17.97 -8.37 -6.50
C PRO A 56 18.34 -7.11 -5.71
N GLU A 57 18.85 -6.07 -6.38
CA GLU A 57 19.22 -4.81 -5.72
C GLU A 57 17.97 -4.02 -5.28
N ASP A 58 16.94 -3.95 -6.12
CA ASP A 58 15.67 -3.31 -5.78
C ASP A 58 14.92 -4.09 -4.70
N LEU A 59 15.00 -5.44 -4.69
CA LEU A 59 14.47 -6.26 -3.59
C LEU A 59 15.13 -5.94 -2.25
N ARG A 60 16.42 -5.58 -2.23
CA ARG A 60 17.10 -5.14 -1.00
C ARG A 60 16.61 -3.78 -0.52
N LEU A 61 16.29 -2.86 -1.44
CA LEU A 61 15.68 -1.58 -1.07
C LEU A 61 14.29 -1.79 -0.46
N VAL A 62 13.48 -2.67 -1.06
CA VAL A 62 12.18 -3.08 -0.52
C VAL A 62 12.32 -3.79 0.82
N ALA A 63 13.38 -4.56 1.04
CA ALA A 63 13.63 -5.21 2.34
C ALA A 63 14.02 -4.21 3.45
N GLY A 64 14.56 -3.05 3.10
CA GLY A 64 14.94 -2.00 4.04
C GLY A 64 13.75 -1.21 4.58
N ASP A 65 14.07 -0.11 5.26
CA ASP A 65 13.08 0.78 5.89
C ASP A 65 12.55 1.87 4.94
N GLY A 66 13.13 1.99 3.74
CA GLY A 66 12.72 2.99 2.75
C GLY A 66 13.07 4.43 3.15
N ILE A 67 14.26 4.63 3.71
CA ILE A 67 14.78 5.96 4.07
C ILE A 67 15.31 6.65 2.81
N PRO A 68 14.84 7.85 2.46
CA PRO A 68 15.33 8.55 1.28
C PRO A 68 16.79 8.99 1.44
N ALA A 69 17.57 8.90 0.36
CA ALA A 69 18.99 9.27 0.36
C ALA A 69 19.24 10.76 0.71
N MET A 70 18.28 11.63 0.40
CA MET A 70 18.24 13.02 0.84
C MET A 70 16.92 13.27 1.56
N ALA A 71 16.97 14.02 2.66
CA ALA A 71 15.77 14.37 3.41
C ALA A 71 14.80 15.16 2.51
N LEU A 72 13.53 14.79 2.56
CA LEU A 72 12.47 15.51 1.88
C LEU A 72 12.13 16.77 2.69
N GLU A 73 12.19 17.94 2.06
CA GLU A 73 11.91 19.23 2.70
C GLU A 73 10.54 19.20 3.42
N PRO A 74 10.48 19.57 4.71
CA PRO A 74 9.22 19.63 5.44
C PRO A 74 8.22 20.60 4.80
N GLY A 75 6.96 20.19 4.67
CA GLY A 75 5.89 21.05 4.13
C GLY A 75 5.92 21.30 2.61
N ALA A 76 7.00 20.94 1.91
CA ALA A 76 7.08 21.02 0.45
C ALA A 76 6.27 19.91 -0.23
N ASP A 77 5.75 20.14 -1.43
CA ASP A 77 5.25 19.03 -2.25
C ASP A 77 6.37 18.45 -3.10
N ALA A 78 6.20 17.19 -3.50
CA ALA A 78 7.11 16.44 -4.37
C ALA A 78 6.27 15.56 -5.30
N SER A 79 6.81 15.14 -6.45
CA SER A 79 6.10 14.18 -7.27
C SER A 79 6.08 12.80 -6.61
N VAL A 80 5.06 11.98 -6.92
CA VAL A 80 5.06 10.58 -6.47
C VAL A 80 6.34 9.89 -6.94
N GLY A 81 6.73 10.13 -8.19
CA GLY A 81 7.93 9.54 -8.75
C GLY A 81 9.23 9.92 -8.04
N SER A 82 9.38 11.15 -7.56
CA SER A 82 10.59 11.53 -6.83
C SER A 82 10.64 10.89 -5.44
N VAL A 83 9.52 10.83 -4.72
CA VAL A 83 9.43 10.23 -3.39
C VAL A 83 9.72 8.73 -3.44
N VAL A 84 9.07 8.00 -4.35
CA VAL A 84 9.21 6.55 -4.45
C VAL A 84 10.63 6.16 -4.85
N ARG A 85 11.21 6.82 -5.86
CA ARG A 85 12.60 6.55 -6.28
C ARG A 85 13.60 6.78 -5.16
N ALA A 86 13.42 7.85 -4.40
CA ALA A 86 14.31 8.15 -3.28
C ALA A 86 14.29 7.07 -2.19
N CYS A 87 13.13 6.44 -1.95
CA CYS A 87 12.95 5.48 -0.85
C CYS A 87 13.21 4.03 -1.27
N VAL A 88 12.74 3.61 -2.44
CA VAL A 88 12.69 2.20 -2.85
C VAL A 88 13.23 1.93 -4.27
N GLY A 89 13.81 2.94 -4.92
CA GLY A 89 14.53 2.79 -6.18
C GLY A 89 13.68 2.99 -7.44
N ASN A 90 14.38 3.08 -8.57
CA ASN A 90 13.79 3.34 -9.89
C ASN A 90 12.89 2.21 -10.35
N GLN A 91 13.31 0.97 -10.14
CA GLN A 91 12.61 -0.14 -10.76
C GLN A 91 11.25 -0.41 -10.09
N VAL A 92 11.17 -0.24 -8.77
CA VAL A 92 9.89 -0.28 -8.04
C VAL A 92 8.94 0.79 -8.59
N PHE A 93 9.45 2.00 -8.84
CA PHE A 93 8.65 3.06 -9.44
C PHE A 93 8.18 2.69 -10.85
N GLU A 94 9.10 2.39 -11.76
CA GLU A 94 8.81 2.22 -13.19
C GLU A 94 7.97 0.98 -13.49
N ARG A 95 8.20 -0.13 -12.76
CA ARG A 95 7.53 -1.41 -13.04
C ARG A 95 6.23 -1.57 -12.26
N LEU A 96 6.08 -0.93 -11.10
CA LEU A 96 4.93 -1.15 -10.22
C LEU A 96 4.07 0.12 -10.02
N VAL A 97 4.68 1.23 -9.61
CA VAL A 97 3.93 2.41 -9.16
C VAL A 97 3.42 3.24 -10.34
N ASP A 98 4.28 3.56 -11.31
CA ASP A 98 3.90 4.35 -12.49
C ASP A 98 2.77 3.69 -13.30
N PRO A 99 2.83 2.39 -13.67
CA PRO A 99 1.73 1.76 -14.39
C PRO A 99 0.43 1.67 -13.57
N LEU A 100 0.52 1.48 -12.25
CA LEU A 100 -0.66 1.46 -11.39
C LEU A 100 -1.34 2.83 -11.35
N LEU A 101 -0.59 3.89 -11.05
CA LEU A 101 -1.13 5.24 -10.92
C LEU A 101 -1.49 5.84 -12.28
N GLY A 102 -0.75 5.50 -13.33
CA GLY A 102 -1.08 5.86 -14.70
C GLY A 102 -2.36 5.18 -15.19
N GLY A 103 -2.62 3.94 -14.76
CA GLY A 103 -3.89 3.25 -15.04
C GLY A 103 -5.11 3.93 -14.42
N VAL A 104 -4.94 4.60 -13.27
CA VAL A 104 -6.02 5.35 -12.59
C VAL A 104 -6.18 6.77 -13.13
N ASN A 105 -5.06 7.46 -13.36
CA ASN A 105 -5.05 8.90 -13.66
C ASN A 105 -4.84 9.23 -15.15
N ALA A 106 -4.59 8.23 -16.00
CA ALA A 106 -4.23 8.40 -17.41
C ALA A 106 -3.04 9.37 -17.62
N GLY A 107 -2.08 9.37 -16.71
CA GLY A 107 -0.93 10.28 -16.68
C GLY A 107 0.31 9.65 -16.08
N ARG A 108 1.40 10.43 -16.01
CA ARG A 108 2.69 9.96 -15.48
C ARG A 108 2.74 10.22 -13.98
N ALA A 109 3.15 9.24 -13.18
CA ALA A 109 3.30 9.43 -11.73
C ALA A 109 4.43 10.42 -11.36
N ASP A 110 5.32 10.72 -12.31
CA ASP A 110 6.30 11.80 -12.21
C ASP A 110 5.69 13.20 -12.20
N ASP A 111 4.49 13.37 -12.74
CA ASP A 111 3.80 14.66 -12.81
C ASP A 111 2.71 14.80 -11.72
N LEU A 112 2.49 13.73 -10.94
CA LEU A 112 1.48 13.68 -9.90
C LEU A 112 2.04 14.20 -8.56
N SER A 113 1.34 15.18 -7.97
CA SER A 113 1.59 15.63 -6.59
C SER A 113 1.48 14.46 -5.61
N CYS A 114 2.54 14.21 -4.83
CA CYS A 114 2.53 13.18 -3.80
C CYS A 114 1.65 13.60 -2.63
N ALA A 115 1.61 14.89 -2.26
CA ALA A 115 0.73 15.38 -1.21
C ALA A 115 -0.77 15.16 -1.53
N VAL A 116 -1.17 15.21 -2.80
CA VAL A 116 -2.56 14.99 -3.22
C VAL A 116 -2.84 13.51 -3.45
N MET A 117 -1.99 12.82 -4.21
CA MET A 117 -2.27 11.46 -4.67
C MET A 117 -1.90 10.38 -3.64
N ALA A 118 -0.91 10.64 -2.80
CA ALA A 118 -0.35 9.66 -1.89
C ALA A 118 0.17 10.32 -0.58
N PRO A 119 -0.68 11.10 0.14
CA PRO A 119 -0.25 11.81 1.34
C PRO A 119 0.36 10.89 2.42
N GLN A 120 -0.11 9.64 2.50
CA GLN A 120 0.44 8.62 3.40
C GLN A 120 1.87 8.21 3.04
N LEU A 121 2.23 8.19 1.75
CA LEU A 121 3.60 7.91 1.31
C LEU A 121 4.52 9.08 1.65
N LEU A 122 4.09 10.31 1.33
CA LEU A 122 4.88 11.51 1.62
C LEU A 122 5.09 11.71 3.12
N GLY A 123 4.06 11.45 3.93
CA GLY A 123 4.15 11.47 5.39
C GLY A 123 5.13 10.42 5.93
N ALA A 124 5.02 9.17 5.48
CA ALA A 124 5.92 8.09 5.92
C ALA A 124 7.37 8.33 5.46
N ALA A 125 7.60 8.80 4.24
CA ALA A 125 8.94 9.09 3.70
C ALA A 125 9.67 10.23 4.45
N ARG A 126 8.93 11.08 5.16
CA ARG A 126 9.49 12.11 6.05
C ARG A 126 9.79 11.62 7.46
N SER A 127 9.35 10.41 7.81
CA SER A 127 9.66 9.82 9.11
C SER A 127 11.15 9.48 9.18
N PRO A 128 11.82 9.72 10.32
CA PRO A 128 13.18 9.24 10.53
C PRO A 128 13.29 7.71 10.46
N ASP A 129 12.19 7.00 10.72
CA ASP A 129 12.13 5.54 10.66
C ASP A 129 12.05 4.99 9.23
N GLY A 130 11.76 5.84 8.23
CA GLY A 130 11.65 5.46 6.82
C GLY A 130 10.24 5.13 6.34
N MET A 131 10.04 5.21 5.02
CA MET A 131 8.72 5.06 4.39
C MET A 131 8.12 3.66 4.59
N LEU A 132 8.89 2.59 4.36
CA LEU A 132 8.38 1.23 4.47
C LEU A 132 8.18 0.82 5.93
N ALA A 133 9.02 1.29 6.85
CA ALA A 133 8.83 1.06 8.28
C ALA A 133 7.48 1.63 8.76
N GLY A 134 7.13 2.85 8.32
CA GLY A 134 5.86 3.49 8.68
C GLY A 134 4.62 2.90 8.00
N LEU A 135 4.76 2.26 6.84
CA LEU A 135 3.64 1.68 6.08
C LEU A 135 3.39 0.21 6.41
N ARG A 136 4.40 -0.51 6.91
CA ARG A 136 4.23 -1.89 7.36
C ARG A 136 3.28 -1.92 8.56
N PRO A 137 2.34 -2.88 8.60
CA PRO A 137 1.58 -3.08 9.82
C PRO A 137 2.56 -3.38 10.96
N PRO A 138 2.31 -2.87 12.19
CA PRO A 138 3.15 -3.22 13.33
C PRO A 138 3.18 -4.74 13.44
N SER A 139 4.37 -5.31 13.65
CA SER A 139 4.52 -6.74 13.95
C SER A 139 3.60 -7.07 15.11
N LEU A 140 2.50 -7.77 14.83
CA LEU A 140 1.59 -8.20 15.87
C LEU A 140 2.36 -9.23 16.71
N GLU A 141 2.79 -8.83 17.91
CA GLU A 141 3.06 -9.81 18.93
C GLU A 141 1.77 -10.65 19.09
N PRO A 142 1.88 -11.99 19.17
CA PRO A 142 0.70 -12.83 19.32
C PRO A 142 -0.09 -12.36 20.54
N ILE A 143 -1.31 -11.88 20.30
CA ILE A 143 -2.25 -11.49 21.35
C ILE A 143 -2.37 -12.70 22.28
N PRO A 144 -1.94 -12.61 23.56
CA PRO A 144 -2.04 -13.73 24.46
C PRO A 144 -3.53 -14.13 24.51
N PRO A 145 -3.85 -15.44 24.46
CA PRO A 145 -5.25 -15.87 24.44
C PRO A 145 -5.94 -15.24 25.64
N HIS A 146 -6.98 -14.45 25.36
CA HIS A 146 -7.86 -13.95 26.41
C HIS A 146 -8.31 -15.16 27.21
N ARG A 147 -7.97 -15.20 28.51
CA ARG A 147 -8.50 -16.23 29.40
C ARG A 147 -10.00 -15.97 29.45
N CYS A 148 -10.75 -16.76 28.71
CA CYS A 148 -12.18 -16.85 28.85
C CYS A 148 -12.40 -17.40 30.27
N SER A 149 -12.64 -16.51 31.24
CA SER A 149 -13.02 -16.92 32.58
C SER A 149 -14.38 -17.58 32.43
N ALA A 150 -14.42 -18.90 32.55
CA ALA A 150 -15.66 -19.63 32.65
C ALA A 150 -16.51 -18.99 33.77
N PRO A 151 -17.82 -18.77 33.56
CA PRO A 151 -18.67 -18.25 34.61
C PRO A 151 -18.58 -19.20 35.82
N ARG A 152 -18.28 -18.64 36.98
CA ARG A 152 -18.25 -19.39 38.24
C ARG A 152 -19.65 -19.94 38.51
N GLY A 153 -19.78 -21.26 38.36
CA GLY A 153 -20.77 -22.13 38.98
C GLY A 153 -22.20 -21.61 39.05
N ALA A 154 -23.04 -22.00 38.09
CA ALA A 154 -24.44 -22.24 38.36
C ALA A 154 -24.64 -23.77 38.37
N ALA A 155 -24.77 -24.33 39.57
CA ALA A 155 -25.17 -25.70 39.77
C ALA A 155 -26.60 -25.88 39.22
N TRP A 156 -26.76 -26.72 38.21
CA TRP A 156 -28.07 -27.26 37.84
C TRP A 156 -28.22 -28.60 38.56
N ASN A 157 -28.98 -28.61 39.65
CA ASN A 157 -29.54 -29.84 40.20
C ASN A 157 -30.83 -30.18 39.43
N ALA A 158 -31.07 -31.49 39.36
CA ALA A 158 -32.09 -32.23 38.60
C ALA A 158 -33.50 -31.64 38.55
#